data_AF-A0A511ABZ4-F1
#
_entry.id   AF-A0A511ABZ4-F1
#
_cell.length_a   1.000
_cell.length_b   1.000
_cell.length_c   1.000
_cell.angle_alpha   90.00
_cell.angle_beta   90.00
_cell.angle_gamma   90.00
#
_symmetry.space_group_name_H-M   'P 1'
#
loop_
_entity.id
_entity.type
_entity.pdbx_description
1 polymer ?
#
loop_
_entity_poly.entity_id
_entity_poly.type
_entity_poly.pdbx_seq_one_letter_code
_entity_poly.pdbx_strand_id
1 'polypeptide(L)'
;MILANAAAQTPSIDPTMLAFLTIFGAAAVTALAGFGLAVWQSRRDHQRWVRERRYDGFTRILALAERYSRRRSEGEEMKARAEALQASATTGDPSVAQELHDLADDMARIVEQVGAITEELGDVATALEILGPNHVLEALNAFTDTFPGDDDDATEQAKDAFVIAVRRALNIKA
;
A
#
# COMPACT_ATOMS: atom_id res chain seq x y z
N MET A 1 -31.45 -82.03 -7.68
CA MET A 1 -31.49 -80.56 -7.64
C MET A 1 -30.07 -80.07 -7.88
N ILE A 2 -29.72 -79.77 -9.14
CA ILE A 2 -28.37 -79.32 -9.53
C ILE A 2 -28.48 -77.81 -9.79
N LEU A 3 -27.85 -77.00 -8.94
CA LEU A 3 -27.67 -75.57 -9.17
C LEU A 3 -26.51 -75.41 -10.17
N ALA A 4 -26.83 -74.99 -11.39
CA ALA A 4 -25.82 -74.64 -12.38
C ALA A 4 -25.12 -73.35 -11.94
N ASN A 5 -23.86 -73.47 -11.51
CA ASN A 5 -22.96 -72.35 -11.27
C ASN A 5 -22.60 -71.73 -12.64
N ALA A 6 -23.35 -70.71 -13.06
CA ALA A 6 -22.90 -69.81 -14.10
C ALA A 6 -21.76 -68.96 -13.52
N ALA A 7 -20.54 -69.48 -13.59
CA ALA A 7 -19.34 -68.69 -13.33
C ALA A 7 -19.31 -67.56 -14.38
N ALA A 8 -19.61 -66.34 -13.96
CA ALA A 8 -19.48 -65.17 -14.80
C ALA A 8 -18.03 -65.08 -15.29
N GLN A 9 -17.81 -65.26 -16.60
CA GLN A 9 -16.51 -65.04 -17.21
C GLN A 9 -16.18 -63.56 -17.03
N THR A 10 -15.21 -63.26 -16.18
CA THR A 10 -14.66 -61.92 -16.10
C THR A 10 -13.90 -61.67 -17.41
N PRO A 11 -14.22 -60.58 -18.15
CA PRO A 11 -13.49 -60.28 -19.38
C PRO A 11 -12.00 -60.11 -19.07
N SER A 12 -11.14 -60.91 -19.71
CA SER A 12 -9.69 -60.75 -19.57
C SER A 12 -9.28 -59.48 -20.28
N ILE A 13 -8.80 -58.49 -19.52
CA ILE A 13 -8.28 -57.24 -20.06
C ILE A 13 -7.01 -57.55 -20.87
N ASP A 14 -6.94 -57.05 -22.10
CA ASP A 14 -5.78 -57.19 -22.97
C ASP A 14 -4.52 -56.62 -22.27
N PRO A 15 -3.42 -57.39 -22.17
CA PRO A 15 -2.15 -56.93 -21.59
C PRO A 15 -1.65 -55.61 -22.19
N THR A 16 -1.91 -55.35 -23.48
CA THR A 16 -1.52 -54.09 -24.15
C THR A 16 -2.32 -52.89 -23.64
N MET A 17 -3.61 -53.05 -23.36
CA MET A 17 -4.44 -52.02 -22.72
C MET A 17 -3.95 -51.71 -21.30
N LEU A 18 -3.54 -52.73 -20.55
CA LEU A 18 -2.95 -52.57 -19.22
C LEU A 18 -1.63 -51.77 -19.25
N ALA A 19 -0.78 -52.03 -20.25
CA ALA A 19 0.45 -51.28 -20.46
C ALA A 19 0.17 -49.80 -20.82
N PHE A 20 -0.80 -49.53 -21.68
CA PHE A 20 -1.18 -48.14 -21.99
C PHE A 20 -1.78 -47.42 -20.79
N LEU A 21 -2.64 -48.08 -20.01
CA LEU A 21 -3.27 -47.48 -18.84
C LEU A 21 -2.27 -47.16 -17.74
N THR A 22 -1.22 -47.97 -17.58
CA THR A 22 -0.13 -47.68 -16.63
C THR A 22 0.75 -46.52 -17.11
N ILE A 23 1.15 -46.49 -18.38
CA ILE A 23 1.99 -45.41 -18.93
C ILE A 23 1.23 -44.08 -18.93
N PHE A 24 0.04 -44.05 -19.55
CA PHE A 24 -0.76 -42.83 -19.61
C PHE A 24 -1.36 -42.45 -18.27
N GLY A 25 -1.69 -43.43 -17.42
CA GLY A 25 -2.14 -43.18 -16.05
C GLY A 25 -1.05 -42.51 -15.20
N ALA A 26 0.18 -43.03 -15.25
CA ALA A 26 1.31 -42.41 -14.55
C ALA A 26 1.62 -41.01 -15.08
N ALA A 27 1.60 -40.81 -16.40
CA ALA A 27 1.80 -39.51 -17.02
C ALA A 27 0.71 -38.50 -16.62
N ALA A 28 -0.56 -38.91 -16.62
CA ALA A 28 -1.69 -38.06 -16.21
C ALA A 28 -1.60 -37.67 -14.74
N VAL A 29 -1.30 -38.60 -13.84
CA VAL A 29 -1.10 -38.31 -12.40
C VAL A 29 0.06 -37.33 -12.20
N THR A 30 1.17 -37.54 -12.90
CA THR A 30 2.34 -36.64 -12.82
C THR A 30 2.00 -35.24 -13.32
N ALA A 31 1.28 -35.13 -14.45
CA ALA A 31 0.86 -33.85 -14.99
C ALA A 31 -0.09 -33.09 -14.04
N LEU A 32 -1.07 -33.79 -13.45
CA LEU A 32 -1.99 -33.20 -12.47
C LEU A 32 -1.25 -32.76 -11.19
N ALA A 33 -0.30 -33.56 -10.71
CA ALA A 33 0.54 -33.19 -9.57
C ALA A 33 1.39 -31.94 -9.88
N GLY A 34 2.01 -31.89 -11.07
CA GLY A 34 2.78 -30.73 -11.53
C GLY A 34 1.93 -29.46 -11.62
N PHE A 35 0.73 -29.56 -12.18
CA PHE A 35 -0.22 -28.44 -12.24
C PHE A 35 -0.64 -27.97 -10.84
N GLY A 36 -0.94 -28.90 -9.93
CA GLY A 36 -1.29 -28.58 -8.55
C GLY A 36 -0.19 -27.81 -7.82
N LEU A 37 1.07 -28.23 -7.98
CA LEU A 37 2.23 -27.53 -7.42
C LEU A 37 2.42 -26.14 -8.04
N ALA A 38 2.25 -26.00 -9.35
CA ALA A 38 2.37 -24.71 -10.04
C ALA A 38 1.31 -23.70 -9.54
N VAL A 39 0.06 -24.14 -9.36
CA VAL A 39 -1.01 -23.29 -8.81
C VAL A 39 -0.70 -22.89 -7.37
N TRP A 40 -0.22 -23.82 -6.53
CA TRP A 40 0.16 -23.52 -5.15
C TRP A 40 1.30 -22.49 -5.06
N GLN A 41 2.34 -22.67 -5.89
CA GLN A 41 3.46 -21.75 -5.98
C GLN A 41 3.01 -20.36 -6.47
N SER A 42 2.18 -20.31 -7.51
CA SER A 42 1.60 -19.05 -8.02
C SER A 42 0.84 -18.28 -6.94
N ARG A 43 0.04 -18.98 -6.11
CA ARG A 43 -0.67 -18.35 -4.99
C ARG A 43 0.29 -17.78 -3.94
N ARG A 44 1.36 -18.48 -3.61
CA ARG A 44 2.38 -18.02 -2.66
C ARG A 44 3.12 -16.79 -3.20
N ASP A 45 3.49 -16.81 -4.47
CA ASP A 45 4.19 -15.70 -5.11
C ASP A 45 3.29 -14.47 -5.24
N HIS A 46 2.01 -14.65 -5.57
CA HIS A 46 1.04 -13.57 -5.57
C HIS A 46 0.87 -12.95 -4.18
N GLN A 47 0.74 -13.76 -3.12
CA GLN A 47 0.65 -13.24 -1.74
C GLN A 47 1.89 -12.46 -1.32
N ARG A 48 3.08 -12.93 -1.72
CA ARG A 48 4.34 -12.22 -1.48
C ARG A 48 4.34 -10.88 -2.22
N TRP A 49 3.98 -10.88 -3.50
CA TRP A 49 3.89 -9.67 -4.32
C TRP A 49 2.92 -8.64 -3.71
N VAL A 50 1.72 -9.06 -3.27
CA VAL A 50 0.76 -8.16 -2.60
C VAL A 50 1.36 -7.56 -1.34
N ARG A 51 2.06 -8.36 -0.53
CA ARG A 51 2.71 -7.88 0.71
C ARG A 51 3.79 -6.85 0.41
N GLU A 52 4.63 -7.10 -0.59
CA GLU A 52 5.69 -6.19 -1.00
C GLU A 52 5.11 -4.86 -1.52
N ARG A 53 4.04 -4.91 -2.34
CA ARG A 53 3.35 -3.70 -2.83
C ARG A 53 2.72 -2.89 -1.71
N ARG A 54 2.06 -3.54 -0.74
CA ARG A 54 1.51 -2.88 0.45
C ARG A 54 2.60 -2.20 1.26
N TYR A 55 3.69 -2.91 1.53
CA TYR A 55 4.83 -2.36 2.28
C TYR A 55 5.40 -1.10 1.60
N ASP A 56 5.65 -1.16 0.28
CA ASP A 56 6.13 -0.01 -0.51
C ASP A 56 5.14 1.17 -0.47
N GLY A 57 3.84 0.91 -0.59
CA GLY A 57 2.81 1.95 -0.44
C GLY A 57 2.84 2.61 0.94
N PHE A 58 2.89 1.81 2.01
CA PHE A 58 2.89 2.33 3.38
C PHE A 58 4.14 3.16 3.71
N THR A 59 5.33 2.71 3.29
CA THR A 59 6.57 3.46 3.53
C THR A 59 6.59 4.78 2.76
N ARG A 60 6.06 4.80 1.53
CA ARG A 60 5.90 6.04 0.74
C ARG A 60 4.96 7.04 1.41
N ILE A 61 3.83 6.58 1.95
CA ILE A 61 2.91 7.45 2.71
C ILE A 61 3.60 8.07 3.91
N LEU A 62 4.34 7.28 4.70
CA LEU A 62 5.06 7.81 5.86
C LEU A 62 6.11 8.85 5.44
N ALA A 63 6.84 8.59 4.36
CA ALA A 63 7.80 9.54 3.81
C ALA A 63 7.13 10.82 3.27
N LEU A 64 5.94 10.70 2.67
CA LEU A 64 5.13 11.83 2.21
C LEU A 64 4.61 12.66 3.38
N ALA A 65 4.11 12.02 4.43
CA ALA A 65 3.61 12.70 5.61
C ALA A 65 4.72 13.47 6.34
N GLU A 66 5.92 12.89 6.47
CA GLU A 66 7.10 13.57 7.01
C GLU A 66 7.48 14.80 6.16
N ARG A 67 7.48 14.66 4.82
CA ARG A 67 7.73 15.78 3.90
C ARG A 67 6.67 16.88 4.06
N TYR A 68 5.40 16.49 4.19
CA TYR A 68 4.29 17.43 4.40
C TYR A 68 4.43 18.19 5.72
N SER A 69 4.67 17.48 6.84
CA SER A 69 4.86 18.08 8.17
C SER A 69 6.00 19.10 8.18
N ARG A 70 7.13 18.78 7.54
CA ARG A 70 8.25 19.73 7.39
C ARG A 70 7.85 20.98 6.61
N ARG A 71 7.17 20.83 5.47
CA ARG A 71 6.71 21.98 4.67
C ARG A 71 5.67 22.81 5.40
N ARG A 72 4.84 22.19 6.22
CA ARG A 72 3.90 22.89 7.10
C ARG A 72 4.65 23.75 8.12
N SER A 73 5.64 23.20 8.82
CA SER A 73 6.48 23.95 9.76
C SER A 73 7.15 25.15 9.09
N GLU A 74 7.73 24.95 7.90
CA GLU A 74 8.31 26.04 7.11
C GLU A 74 7.26 27.10 6.72
N GLY A 75 6.04 26.67 6.39
CA GLY A 75 4.91 27.56 6.10
C GLY A 75 4.50 28.43 7.29
N GLU A 76 4.44 27.85 8.50
CA GLU A 76 4.16 28.61 9.72
C GLU A 76 5.28 29.61 10.05
N GLU A 77 6.55 29.23 9.86
CA GLU A 77 7.68 30.16 9.99
C GLU A 77 7.58 31.33 9.00
N MET A 78 7.21 31.05 7.74
CA MET A 78 7.02 32.07 6.71
C MET A 78 5.84 32.99 7.03
N LYS A 79 4.74 32.45 7.57
CA LYS A 79 3.58 33.22 8.01
C LYS A 79 3.95 34.15 9.17
N ALA A 80 4.66 33.65 10.18
CA ALA A 80 5.16 34.47 11.28
C ALA A 80 6.11 35.58 10.77
N ARG A 81 6.97 35.27 9.79
CA ARG A 81 7.83 36.27 9.12
C ARG A 81 7.01 37.30 8.36
N ALA A 82 5.96 36.89 7.64
CA ALA A 82 5.07 37.80 6.92
C ALA A 82 4.39 38.79 7.88
N GLU A 83 3.89 38.31 9.02
CA GLU A 83 3.28 39.14 10.06
C GLU A 83 4.29 40.17 10.64
N ALA A 84 5.53 39.75 10.90
CA ALA A 84 6.58 40.63 11.37
C ALA A 84 6.98 41.70 10.34
N LEU A 85 7.08 41.33 9.06
CA LEU A 85 7.35 42.27 7.95
C LEU A 85 6.19 43.24 7.75
N GLN A 86 4.95 42.77 7.84
CA GLN A 86 3.77 43.62 7.73
C GLN A 86 3.70 44.65 8.86
N ALA A 87 4.05 44.26 10.09
CA ALA A 87 4.18 45.20 11.20
C ALA A 87 5.27 46.25 10.92
N SER A 88 6.41 45.81 10.36
CA SER A 88 7.55 46.69 10.03
C SER A 88 7.26 47.64 8.87
N ALA A 89 6.41 47.24 7.91
CA ALA A 89 6.03 48.07 6.76
C ALA A 89 5.39 49.41 7.17
N THR A 90 4.79 49.48 8.36
CA THR A 90 4.22 50.73 8.91
C THR A 90 5.28 51.80 9.21
N THR A 91 6.55 51.42 9.29
CA THR A 91 7.67 52.35 9.53
C THR A 91 8.18 53.07 8.27
N GLY A 92 7.71 52.67 7.08
CA GLY A 92 8.04 53.31 5.81
C GLY A 92 9.41 52.94 5.22
N ASP A 93 10.03 51.87 5.70
CA ASP A 93 11.30 51.36 5.16
C ASP A 93 11.07 50.69 3.77
N PRO A 94 11.70 51.19 2.69
CA PRO A 94 11.56 50.60 1.35
C PRO A 94 12.16 49.19 1.22
N SER A 95 13.06 48.76 2.12
CA SER A 95 13.62 47.40 2.12
C SER A 95 12.53 46.33 2.37
N VAL A 96 11.53 46.66 3.17
CA VAL A 96 10.42 45.76 3.55
C VAL A 96 9.60 45.35 2.32
N ALA A 97 9.44 46.23 1.33
CA ALA A 97 8.71 45.91 0.11
C ALA A 97 9.42 44.80 -0.71
N GLN A 98 10.75 44.83 -0.76
CA GLN A 98 11.53 43.78 -1.41
C GLN A 98 11.45 42.47 -0.61
N GLU A 99 11.60 42.53 0.71
CA GLU A 99 11.52 41.33 1.55
C GLU A 99 10.14 40.65 1.50
N LEU A 100 9.05 41.42 1.41
CA LEU A 100 7.70 40.90 1.20
C LEU A 100 7.54 40.25 -0.18
N HIS A 101 8.19 40.81 -1.21
CA HIS A 101 8.18 40.22 -2.54
C HIS A 101 8.92 38.88 -2.57
N ASP A 102 10.12 38.84 -2.00
CA ASP A 102 10.92 37.61 -1.90
C ASP A 102 10.18 36.54 -1.06
N LEU A 103 9.52 36.94 0.03
CA LEU A 103 8.70 36.04 0.84
C LEU A 103 7.48 35.50 0.08
N ALA A 104 6.85 36.32 -0.76
CA ALA A 104 5.74 35.86 -1.60
C ALA A 104 6.19 34.80 -2.61
N ASP A 105 7.37 34.97 -3.20
CA ASP A 105 7.98 33.97 -4.09
C ASP A 105 8.32 32.67 -3.33
N ASP A 106 8.82 32.79 -2.09
CA ASP A 106 9.08 31.64 -1.22
C ASP A 106 7.79 30.86 -0.90
N MET A 107 6.72 31.57 -0.53
CA MET A 107 5.41 30.98 -0.25
C MET A 107 4.82 30.28 -1.49
N ALA A 108 4.94 30.89 -2.67
CA ALA A 108 4.48 30.30 -3.93
C ALA A 108 5.19 28.96 -4.20
N ARG A 109 6.50 28.90 -3.95
CA ARG A 109 7.29 27.66 -4.09
C ARG A 109 6.87 26.58 -3.11
N ILE A 110 6.54 26.91 -1.86
CA ILE A 110 6.03 25.94 -0.89
C ILE A 110 4.67 25.40 -1.35
N VAL A 111 3.75 26.27 -1.78
CA VAL A 111 2.42 25.85 -2.25
C VAL A 111 2.52 24.87 -3.42
N GLU A 112 3.40 25.15 -4.40
CA GLU A 112 3.66 24.24 -5.52
C GLU A 112 4.15 22.87 -5.04
N GLN A 113 5.08 22.84 -4.09
CA GLN A 113 5.63 21.60 -3.55
C GLN A 113 4.61 20.82 -2.71
N VAL A 114 3.77 21.50 -1.94
CA VAL A 114 2.68 20.87 -1.20
C VAL A 114 1.67 20.25 -2.18
N GLY A 115 1.35 20.93 -3.27
CA GLY A 115 0.50 20.40 -4.34
C GLY A 115 1.03 19.09 -4.91
N ALA A 116 2.33 19.02 -5.22
CA ALA A 116 2.98 17.79 -5.71
C ALA A 116 2.94 16.65 -4.67
N ILE A 117 3.09 16.97 -3.37
CA ILE A 117 2.98 15.97 -2.29
C ILE A 117 1.56 15.42 -2.21
N THR A 118 0.53 16.28 -2.33
CA THR A 118 -0.87 15.85 -2.30
C THR A 118 -1.23 14.96 -3.50
N GLU A 119 -0.71 15.28 -4.69
CA GLU A 119 -0.87 14.44 -5.88
C GLU A 119 -0.22 13.06 -5.68
N GLU A 120 1.05 13.02 -5.23
CA GLU A 120 1.76 11.76 -4.95
C GLU A 120 1.05 10.94 -3.87
N LEU A 121 0.50 11.60 -2.84
CA LEU A 121 -0.30 10.95 -1.80
C LEU A 121 -1.58 10.33 -2.36
N GLY A 122 -2.27 11.03 -3.27
CA GLY A 122 -3.45 10.52 -3.97
C GLY A 122 -3.17 9.24 -4.73
N ASP A 123 -2.10 9.23 -5.53
CA ASP A 123 -1.70 8.05 -6.32
C ASP A 123 -1.39 6.84 -5.42
N VAL A 124 -0.63 7.05 -4.34
CA VAL A 124 -0.29 5.97 -3.40
C VAL A 124 -1.52 5.50 -2.63
N ALA A 125 -2.41 6.43 -2.22
CA ALA A 125 -3.65 6.10 -1.53
C ALA A 125 -4.58 5.27 -2.41
N THR A 126 -4.74 5.60 -3.70
CA THR A 126 -5.54 4.79 -4.64
C THR A 126 -4.99 3.37 -4.79
N ALA A 127 -3.66 3.21 -4.87
CA ALA A 127 -3.05 1.89 -4.92
C ALA A 127 -3.35 1.06 -3.65
N LEU A 128 -3.34 1.71 -2.48
CA LEU A 128 -3.71 1.09 -1.21
C LEU A 128 -5.21 0.87 -1.06
N GLU A 129 -6.07 1.67 -1.69
CA GLU A 129 -7.51 1.44 -1.68
C GLU A 129 -7.85 0.10 -2.37
N ILE A 130 -7.16 -0.20 -3.46
CA ILE A 130 -7.34 -1.45 -4.22
C ILE A 130 -6.72 -2.64 -3.48
N LEU A 131 -5.51 -2.46 -2.93
CA LEU A 131 -4.71 -3.58 -2.42
C LEU A 131 -4.74 -3.71 -0.90
N GLY A 132 -5.08 -2.67 -0.16
CA GLY A 132 -4.93 -2.55 1.28
C GLY A 132 -6.09 -3.15 2.09
N PRO A 133 -5.87 -3.53 3.35
CA PRO A 133 -6.97 -3.88 4.25
C PRO A 133 -7.75 -2.63 4.69
N ASN A 134 -9.08 -2.74 4.82
CA ASN A 134 -9.96 -1.62 5.19
C ASN A 134 -9.52 -0.87 6.47
N HIS A 135 -9.12 -1.58 7.53
CA HIS A 135 -8.69 -0.95 8.78
C HIS A 135 -7.42 -0.09 8.64
N VAL A 136 -6.57 -0.36 7.63
CA VAL A 136 -5.41 0.49 7.34
C VAL A 136 -5.83 1.76 6.62
N LEU A 137 -6.83 1.66 5.73
CA LEU A 137 -7.42 2.82 5.07
C LEU A 137 -8.17 3.72 6.06
N GLU A 138 -8.91 3.13 6.99
CA GLU A 138 -9.56 3.88 8.08
C GLU A 138 -8.53 4.65 8.91
N ALA A 139 -7.43 4.01 9.30
CA ALA A 139 -6.36 4.66 10.06
C ALA A 139 -5.61 5.71 9.22
N LEU A 140 -5.43 5.48 7.91
CA LEU A 140 -4.85 6.45 6.99
C LEU A 140 -5.75 7.68 6.88
N ASN A 141 -7.06 7.50 6.68
CA ASN A 141 -8.01 8.60 6.59
C ASN A 141 -8.03 9.42 7.89
N ALA A 142 -8.09 8.74 9.04
CA ALA A 142 -8.00 9.40 10.34
C ALA A 142 -6.69 10.19 10.51
N PHE A 143 -5.57 9.68 9.97
CA PHE A 143 -4.31 10.40 9.95
C PHE A 143 -4.34 11.61 9.01
N THR A 144 -4.80 11.47 7.78
CA THR A 144 -4.88 12.59 6.83
C THR A 144 -5.87 13.66 7.25
N ASP A 145 -6.93 13.30 7.98
CA ASP A 145 -7.92 14.24 8.54
C ASP A 145 -7.31 15.18 9.59
N THR A 146 -6.14 14.85 10.16
CA THR A 146 -5.41 15.72 11.09
C THR A 146 -4.60 16.81 10.37
N PHE A 147 -4.27 16.64 9.09
CA PHE A 147 -3.38 17.55 8.36
C PHE A 147 -3.87 19.00 8.27
N PRO A 148 -5.18 19.30 8.20
CA PRO A 148 -5.66 20.67 8.24
C PRO A 148 -5.63 21.32 9.63
N GLY A 149 -5.50 20.56 10.73
CA GLY A 149 -5.62 21.06 12.11
C GLY A 149 -4.27 21.38 12.74
N ASP A 150 -4.18 22.43 13.57
CA ASP A 150 -2.94 22.88 14.26
C ASP A 150 -2.58 22.04 15.50
N ASP A 151 -2.99 20.77 15.54
CA ASP A 151 -2.76 19.86 16.66
C ASP A 151 -1.74 18.80 16.26
N ASP A 152 -0.46 19.11 16.51
CA ASP A 152 0.67 18.21 16.22
C ASP A 152 0.59 16.91 17.03
N ASP A 153 0.08 16.97 18.26
CA ASP A 153 -0.09 15.80 19.13
C ASP A 153 -1.16 14.85 18.57
N ALA A 154 -2.29 15.39 18.11
CA ALA A 154 -3.33 14.61 17.43
C ALA A 154 -2.80 13.98 16.13
N THR A 155 -1.98 14.72 15.39
CA THR A 155 -1.35 14.25 14.15
C THR A 155 -0.40 13.08 14.42
N GLU A 156 0.47 13.20 15.42
CA GLU A 156 1.41 12.14 15.80
C GLU A 156 0.68 10.91 16.37
N GLN A 157 -0.37 11.11 17.17
CA GLN A 157 -1.20 10.01 17.66
C GLN A 157 -1.89 9.24 16.52
N ALA A 158 -2.44 9.95 15.54
CA ALA A 158 -3.09 9.34 14.38
C ALA A 158 -2.08 8.62 13.48
N LYS A 159 -0.88 9.18 13.30
CA LYS A 159 0.25 8.53 12.63
C LYS A 159 0.66 7.23 13.32
N ASP A 160 0.79 7.23 14.64
CA ASP A 160 1.12 6.02 15.41
C ASP A 160 0.05 4.95 15.26
N ALA A 161 -1.23 5.33 15.32
CA ALA A 161 -2.35 4.42 15.07
C ALA A 161 -2.27 3.82 13.66
N PHE A 162 -1.95 4.63 12.64
CA PHE A 162 -1.72 4.16 11.28
C PHE A 162 -0.53 3.19 11.19
N VAL A 163 0.62 3.50 11.82
CA VAL A 163 1.80 2.62 11.84
C VAL A 163 1.46 1.28 12.51
N ILE A 164 0.71 1.29 13.61
CA ILE A 164 0.26 0.07 14.28
C ILE A 164 -0.66 -0.76 13.36
N ALA A 165 -1.61 -0.13 12.68
CA ALA A 165 -2.49 -0.79 11.72
C ALA A 165 -1.68 -1.43 10.57
N VAL A 166 -0.70 -0.71 10.03
CA VAL A 166 0.23 -1.21 8.99
C VAL A 166 1.03 -2.41 9.48
N ARG A 167 1.63 -2.34 10.68
CA ARG A 167 2.40 -3.46 11.26
C ARG A 167 1.52 -4.71 11.41
N ARG A 168 0.29 -4.53 11.89
CA ARG A 168 -0.70 -5.61 12.02
C ARG A 168 -1.06 -6.21 10.66
N ALA A 169 -1.33 -5.38 9.65
CA ALA A 169 -1.64 -5.82 8.29
C ALA A 169 -0.50 -6.63 7.63
N LEU A 170 0.75 -6.33 8.00
CA LEU A 170 1.94 -7.03 7.52
C LEU A 170 2.35 -8.24 8.37
N ASN A 171 1.61 -8.53 9.46
CA ASN A 171 1.96 -9.54 10.47
C ASN A 171 3.36 -9.33 11.08
N ILE A 172 3.76 -8.08 11.29
CA ILE A 172 4.97 -7.70 12.01
C ILE A 172 4.60 -7.60 13.49
N LYS A 173 5.36 -8.26 14.37
CA LYS A 173 5.13 -8.16 15.82
C LYS A 173 5.33 -6.69 16.26
N ALA A 174 4.32 -6.15 16.92
CA ALA A 174 4.33 -4.81 17.48
C ALA A 174 5.32 -4.71 18.65
#